data_AF-A0A1Y4BKX0-F1
#
_entry.id   AF-A0A1Y4BKX0-F1
#
_cell.length_a   1.000
_cell.length_b   1.000
_cell.length_c   1.000
_cell.angle_alpha   90.00
_cell.angle_beta   90.00
_cell.angle_gamma   90.00
#
_symmetry.space_group_name_H-M   'P 1'
#
loop_
_entity.id
_entity.type
_entity.pdbx_description
1 polymer ?
#
loop_
_entity_poly.entity_id
_entity_poly.type
_entity_poly.pdbx_seq_one_letter_code
_entity_poly.pdbx_strand_id
1 'polypeptide(L)'
;MGARSIGRPRVAFVCTHNACRSQMAEAIARQIAGDVLDPCSAGTDPAPEVDPGALRALSELYGIDGTGLRPKTLDELGEADIVVTMGCGVRCPVFPCAHREDWGLEDPAGRGPEAFRETARVIEARVRDLACRMERGEIPGVTAPVRADVLRALADERRLAVVASLAEGGETCACELLEGLGIGQPTLSHHMKLLTECGLVSARKDGRWLRYTLDRKRISALGDALKELAR
;
A
#
# COMPACT_ATOMS: atom_id res chain seq x y z
N MET A 1 -11.20 -7.66 23.90
CA MET A 1 -10.59 -6.47 23.29
C MET A 1 -9.33 -6.92 22.59
N GLY A 2 -9.44 -7.21 21.28
CA GLY A 2 -8.32 -7.70 20.48
C GLY A 2 -7.25 -6.64 20.39
N ALA A 3 -5.99 -7.02 20.61
CA ALA A 3 -4.85 -6.15 20.42
C ALA A 3 -4.87 -5.64 18.97
N ARG A 4 -5.18 -4.37 18.77
CA ARG A 4 -5.03 -3.72 17.47
C ARG A 4 -3.55 -3.81 17.13
N SER A 5 -3.22 -4.63 16.15
CA SER A 5 -1.83 -4.86 15.78
C SER A 5 -1.24 -3.53 15.31
N ILE A 6 -0.17 -3.07 15.96
CA ILE A 6 0.72 -2.03 15.41
C ILE A 6 1.43 -2.53 14.13
N GLY A 7 1.14 -3.77 13.70
CA GLY A 7 1.45 -4.30 12.39
C GLY A 7 0.61 -3.68 11.27
N ARG A 8 0.84 -4.18 10.06
CA ARG A 8 0.16 -3.76 8.83
C ARG A 8 -1.36 -3.91 8.98
N PRO A 9 -2.17 -2.87 8.74
CA PRO A 9 -3.62 -2.98 8.83
C PRO A 9 -4.16 -4.05 7.88
N ARG A 10 -5.15 -4.82 8.35
CA ARG A 10 -5.73 -5.92 7.59
C ARG A 10 -6.79 -5.39 6.62
N VAL A 11 -6.60 -5.69 5.34
CA VAL A 11 -7.43 -5.20 4.24
C VAL A 11 -8.14 -6.38 3.59
N ALA A 12 -9.47 -6.35 3.63
CA ALA A 12 -10.33 -7.38 3.04
C ALA A 12 -10.90 -6.92 1.70
N PHE A 13 -10.56 -7.62 0.62
CA PHE A 13 -11.16 -7.46 -0.70
C PHE A 13 -12.37 -8.38 -0.86
N VAL A 14 -13.55 -7.80 -1.07
CA VAL A 14 -14.81 -8.56 -1.10
C VAL A 14 -15.50 -8.39 -2.45
N CYS A 15 -15.87 -9.52 -3.06
CA CYS A 15 -16.76 -9.56 -4.21
C CYS A 15 -17.81 -10.67 -4.04
N THR A 16 -18.60 -10.98 -5.07
CA THR A 16 -19.64 -12.02 -4.96
C THR A 16 -19.00 -13.41 -4.85
N HIS A 17 -18.25 -13.83 -5.88
CA HIS A 17 -17.80 -15.22 -6.01
C HIS A 17 -16.39 -15.50 -5.48
N ASN A 18 -15.62 -14.48 -5.09
CA ASN A 18 -14.20 -14.62 -4.73
C ASN A 18 -13.38 -15.48 -5.71
N ALA A 19 -13.67 -15.32 -7.01
CA ALA A 19 -13.02 -16.08 -8.08
C ALA A 19 -12.15 -15.20 -8.99
N CYS A 20 -12.50 -13.92 -9.17
CA CYS A 20 -11.81 -13.00 -10.10
C CYS A 20 -11.19 -11.81 -9.36
N ARG A 21 -11.93 -10.69 -9.29
CA ARG A 21 -11.49 -9.37 -8.81
C ARG A 21 -10.80 -9.42 -7.44
N SER A 22 -11.42 -10.05 -6.44
CA SER A 22 -10.87 -10.05 -5.08
C SER A 22 -9.69 -10.99 -4.89
N GLN A 23 -9.58 -12.07 -5.68
CA GLN A 23 -8.40 -12.93 -5.72
C GLN A 23 -7.21 -12.19 -6.34
N MET A 24 -7.44 -11.51 -7.47
CA MET A 24 -6.41 -10.67 -8.08
C MET A 24 -5.97 -9.55 -7.13
N ALA A 25 -6.90 -8.90 -6.43
CA ALA A 25 -6.58 -7.87 -5.46
C ALA A 25 -5.75 -8.40 -4.27
N GLU A 26 -6.13 -9.52 -3.67
CA GLU A 26 -5.35 -10.14 -2.60
C GLU A 26 -3.91 -10.47 -3.06
N ALA A 27 -3.78 -11.11 -4.23
CA ALA A 27 -2.49 -11.52 -4.77
C ALA A 27 -1.58 -10.33 -5.13
N ILE A 28 -2.12 -9.36 -5.88
CA ILE A 28 -1.39 -8.15 -6.29
C ILE A 28 -0.99 -7.35 -5.05
N ALA A 29 -1.91 -7.15 -4.11
CA ALA A 29 -1.62 -6.39 -2.89
C ALA A 29 -0.57 -7.05 -2.01
N ARG A 30 -0.57 -8.38 -1.92
CA ARG A 30 0.46 -9.14 -1.20
C ARG A 30 1.85 -8.90 -1.79
N GLN A 31 1.96 -8.83 -3.11
CA GLN A 31 3.23 -8.61 -3.79
C GLN A 31 3.72 -7.16 -3.70
N ILE A 32 2.84 -6.16 -3.90
CA ILE A 32 3.28 -4.77 -4.09
C ILE A 32 3.12 -3.87 -2.87
N ALA A 33 2.27 -4.26 -1.91
CA ALA A 33 1.96 -3.47 -0.73
C ALA A 33 2.03 -4.31 0.55
N GLY A 34 2.64 -5.50 0.47
CA GLY A 34 2.73 -6.44 1.56
C GLY A 34 3.55 -5.94 2.74
N ASP A 35 4.31 -4.85 2.64
CA ASP A 35 4.99 -4.19 3.76
C ASP A 35 4.13 -3.09 4.43
N VAL A 36 3.05 -2.66 3.78
CA VAL A 36 2.13 -1.61 4.24
C VAL A 36 0.84 -2.20 4.81
N LEU A 37 0.28 -3.24 4.17
CA LEU A 37 -1.01 -3.82 4.51
C LEU A 37 -0.96 -5.36 4.60
N ASP A 38 -1.92 -5.97 5.30
CA ASP A 38 -2.13 -7.43 5.34
C ASP A 38 -3.37 -7.80 4.50
N PRO A 39 -3.22 -8.27 3.26
CA PRO A 39 -4.34 -8.46 2.35
C PRO A 39 -4.98 -9.84 2.50
N CYS A 40 -6.30 -9.84 2.51
CA CYS A 40 -7.15 -11.02 2.44
C CYS A 40 -8.36 -10.78 1.53
N SER A 41 -9.03 -11.85 1.10
CA SER A 41 -10.23 -11.75 0.28
C SER A 41 -11.28 -12.80 0.66
N ALA A 42 -12.52 -12.49 0.31
CA ALA A 42 -13.67 -13.37 0.51
C ALA A 42 -14.81 -13.06 -0.46
N GLY A 43 -15.79 -13.96 -0.48
CA GLY A 43 -16.98 -13.93 -1.31
C GLY A 43 -18.25 -14.05 -0.48
N THR A 44 -19.32 -13.37 -0.89
CA THR A 44 -20.66 -13.58 -0.32
C THR A 44 -21.28 -14.89 -0.77
N ASP A 45 -20.92 -15.36 -1.95
CA ASP A 45 -21.35 -16.63 -2.55
C ASP A 45 -20.18 -17.25 -3.32
N PRO A 46 -19.17 -17.83 -2.65
CA PRO A 46 -17.92 -18.23 -3.29
C PRO A 46 -18.10 -19.29 -4.38
N ALA A 47 -17.40 -19.11 -5.51
CA ALA A 47 -17.27 -20.14 -6.54
C ALA A 47 -16.50 -21.37 -6.02
N PRO A 48 -16.59 -22.52 -6.71
CA PRO A 48 -15.79 -23.70 -6.34
C PRO A 48 -14.28 -23.48 -6.53
N GLU A 49 -13.88 -22.67 -7.52
CA GLU A 49 -12.47 -22.47 -7.89
C GLU A 49 -12.19 -21.00 -8.28
N VAL A 50 -10.92 -20.63 -8.27
CA VAL A 50 -10.45 -19.33 -8.80
C VAL A 50 -10.61 -19.34 -10.32
N ASP A 51 -11.05 -18.22 -10.89
CA ASP A 51 -11.26 -18.11 -12.32
C ASP A 51 -9.93 -18.28 -13.09
N PRO A 52 -9.86 -19.18 -14.10
CA PRO A 52 -8.63 -19.40 -14.85
C PRO A 52 -8.09 -18.15 -15.57
N GLY A 53 -8.96 -17.22 -15.96
CA GLY A 53 -8.58 -15.92 -16.52
C GLY A 53 -7.88 -15.03 -15.52
N ALA A 54 -8.31 -15.04 -14.26
CA ALA A 54 -7.64 -14.34 -13.18
C ALA A 54 -6.25 -14.93 -12.91
N LEU A 55 -6.13 -16.26 -12.84
CA LEU A 55 -4.85 -16.96 -12.67
C LEU A 55 -3.89 -16.66 -13.83
N ARG A 56 -4.38 -16.68 -15.08
CA ARG A 56 -3.56 -16.33 -16.25
C ARG A 56 -3.06 -14.89 -16.19
N ALA A 57 -3.92 -13.92 -15.88
CA ALA A 57 -3.52 -12.52 -15.78
C ALA A 57 -2.48 -12.30 -14.67
N LEU A 58 -2.64 -12.98 -13.52
CA LEU A 58 -1.68 -12.95 -12.43
C LEU A 58 -0.32 -13.53 -12.84
N SER A 59 -0.32 -14.68 -13.51
CA SER A 59 0.90 -15.32 -14.01
C SER A 59 1.60 -14.49 -15.08
N GLU A 60 0.86 -13.99 -16.08
CA GLU A 60 1.41 -13.25 -17.22
C GLU A 60 1.99 -11.88 -16.81
N LEU A 61 1.31 -11.15 -15.94
CA LEU A 61 1.68 -9.77 -15.60
C LEU A 61 2.60 -9.68 -14.38
N TYR A 62 2.46 -10.59 -13.42
CA TYR A 62 3.13 -10.47 -12.12
C TYR A 62 3.98 -11.69 -11.76
N GLY A 63 3.94 -12.77 -12.55
CA GLY A 63 4.67 -14.01 -12.26
C GLY A 63 4.10 -14.79 -11.08
N ILE A 64 2.82 -14.59 -10.74
CA ILE A 64 2.15 -15.25 -9.61
C ILE A 64 1.43 -16.51 -10.13
N ASP A 65 1.82 -17.69 -9.63
CA ASP A 65 1.33 -19.00 -10.08
C ASP A 65 -0.02 -19.43 -9.46
N GLY A 66 -0.59 -18.62 -8.58
CA GLY A 66 -1.87 -18.86 -7.92
C GLY A 66 -1.81 -19.79 -6.70
N THR A 67 -0.61 -20.22 -6.30
CA THR A 67 -0.44 -21.10 -5.13
C THR A 67 -1.06 -20.47 -3.87
N GLY A 68 -1.95 -21.22 -3.23
CA GLY A 68 -2.64 -20.78 -2.00
C GLY A 68 -3.84 -19.86 -2.24
N LEU A 69 -4.17 -19.51 -3.48
CA LEU A 69 -5.42 -18.81 -3.81
C LEU A 69 -6.58 -19.81 -3.86
N ARG A 70 -7.66 -19.50 -3.14
CA ARG A 70 -8.91 -20.25 -3.19
C ARG A 70 -10.08 -19.35 -2.83
N PRO A 71 -11.28 -19.57 -3.39
CA PRO A 71 -12.49 -18.92 -2.92
C PRO A 71 -12.73 -19.23 -1.42
N LYS A 72 -13.12 -18.20 -0.68
CA LYS A 72 -13.36 -18.20 0.77
C LYS A 72 -14.65 -17.46 1.07
N THR A 73 -15.42 -17.91 2.06
CA THR A 73 -16.61 -17.20 2.54
C THR A 73 -16.22 -15.99 3.40
N LEU A 74 -17.17 -15.09 3.66
CA LEU A 74 -16.97 -13.98 4.59
C LEU A 74 -16.68 -14.44 6.03
N ASP A 75 -17.20 -15.59 6.44
CA ASP A 75 -16.96 -16.15 7.78
C ASP A 75 -15.50 -16.61 7.95
N GLU A 76 -14.84 -16.99 6.85
CA GLU A 76 -13.42 -17.36 6.83
C GLU A 76 -12.47 -16.13 6.86
N LEU A 77 -12.99 -14.92 6.66
CA LEU A 77 -12.19 -13.70 6.51
C LEU A 77 -11.56 -13.24 7.85
N GLY A 78 -12.20 -13.56 8.98
CA GLY A 78 -11.80 -13.07 10.31
C GLY A 78 -12.17 -11.60 10.54
N GLU A 79 -11.39 -10.85 11.31
CA GLU A 79 -11.55 -9.40 11.46
C GLU A 79 -10.78 -8.65 10.35
N ALA A 80 -11.22 -7.44 10.00
CA ALA A 80 -10.49 -6.57 9.09
C ALA A 80 -10.62 -5.10 9.51
N ASP A 81 -9.53 -4.33 9.39
CA ASP A 81 -9.53 -2.89 9.65
C ASP A 81 -10.21 -2.14 8.49
N ILE A 82 -9.94 -2.58 7.26
CA ILE A 82 -10.45 -1.99 6.02
C ILE A 82 -11.19 -3.06 5.21
N VAL A 83 -12.39 -2.73 4.74
CA VAL A 83 -13.12 -3.54 3.76
C VAL A 83 -13.24 -2.79 2.44
N VAL A 84 -12.73 -3.40 1.37
CA VAL A 84 -12.83 -2.92 0.00
C VAL A 84 -13.81 -3.81 -0.77
N THR A 85 -14.98 -3.28 -1.13
CA THR A 85 -15.91 -3.99 -2.02
C THR A 85 -15.55 -3.73 -3.48
N MET A 86 -15.87 -4.68 -4.37
CA MET A 86 -15.42 -4.64 -5.76
C MET A 86 -16.58 -4.69 -6.75
N GLY A 87 -17.57 -3.78 -6.64
CA GLY A 87 -18.65 -3.64 -7.63
C GLY A 87 -19.66 -4.79 -7.65
N CYS A 88 -19.96 -5.40 -6.50
CA CYS A 88 -20.83 -6.57 -6.41
C CYS A 88 -22.34 -6.22 -6.49
N GLY A 89 -22.77 -4.97 -6.34
CA GLY A 89 -24.18 -4.54 -6.45
C GLY A 89 -25.14 -5.14 -5.41
N VAL A 90 -24.72 -6.19 -4.71
CA VAL A 90 -25.41 -6.80 -3.58
C VAL A 90 -25.11 -5.98 -2.32
N ARG A 91 -26.11 -5.90 -1.43
CA ARG A 91 -25.93 -5.47 -0.04
C ARG A 91 -24.99 -6.48 0.62
N CYS A 92 -23.68 -6.25 0.54
CA CYS A 92 -22.74 -6.99 1.37
C CYS A 92 -23.21 -6.87 2.82
N PRO A 93 -23.22 -7.98 3.59
CA PRO A 93 -23.60 -7.91 5.00
C PRO A 93 -22.73 -6.88 5.72
N VAL A 94 -23.27 -6.27 6.77
CA VAL A 94 -22.54 -5.31 7.60
C VAL A 94 -21.37 -6.05 8.25
N PHE A 95 -20.21 -5.96 7.62
CA PHE A 95 -18.97 -6.51 8.14
C PHE A 95 -18.29 -5.44 9.00
N PRO A 96 -18.01 -5.73 10.29
CA PRO A 96 -17.34 -4.78 11.17
C PRO A 96 -15.96 -4.39 10.63
N CYS A 97 -15.74 -3.09 10.44
CA CYS A 97 -14.47 -2.53 10.00
C CYS A 97 -14.36 -1.07 10.41
N ALA A 98 -13.14 -0.55 10.52
CA ALA A 98 -12.91 0.86 10.80
C ALA A 98 -13.11 1.74 9.55
N HIS A 99 -12.78 1.21 8.37
CA HIS A 99 -12.94 1.90 7.10
C HIS A 99 -13.55 1.01 6.02
N ARG A 100 -14.35 1.61 5.14
CA ARG A 100 -14.99 0.92 4.02
C ARG A 100 -14.96 1.80 2.78
N GLU A 101 -14.56 1.22 1.65
CA GLU A 101 -14.65 1.83 0.33
C GLU A 101 -15.10 0.83 -0.73
N ASP A 102 -15.68 1.32 -1.83
CA ASP A 102 -16.09 0.52 -2.98
C ASP A 102 -15.29 0.95 -4.21
N TRP A 103 -14.63 -0.02 -4.86
CA TRP A 103 -13.88 0.22 -6.09
C TRP A 103 -14.73 0.07 -7.35
N GLY A 104 -15.94 -0.49 -7.25
CA GLY A 104 -16.90 -0.49 -8.37
C GLY A 104 -16.38 -1.14 -9.65
N LEU A 105 -15.53 -2.17 -9.55
CA LEU A 105 -14.91 -2.80 -10.72
C LEU A 105 -15.90 -3.68 -11.48
N GLU A 106 -15.94 -3.54 -12.80
CA GLU A 106 -16.69 -4.45 -13.69
C GLU A 106 -16.16 -5.88 -13.60
N ASP A 107 -17.04 -6.88 -13.73
CA ASP A 107 -16.62 -8.28 -13.74
C ASP A 107 -15.94 -8.63 -15.09
N PRO A 108 -14.69 -9.12 -15.10
CA PRO A 108 -14.03 -9.56 -16.34
C PRO A 108 -14.51 -10.93 -16.83
N ALA A 109 -15.25 -11.71 -16.02
CA ALA A 109 -15.70 -13.05 -16.39
C ALA A 109 -16.47 -13.05 -17.73
N GLY A 110 -16.10 -13.97 -18.63
CA GLY A 110 -16.71 -14.10 -19.95
C GLY A 110 -16.33 -13.02 -20.99
N ARG A 111 -15.50 -12.04 -20.64
CA ARG A 111 -15.12 -10.91 -21.54
C ARG A 111 -13.77 -11.09 -22.24
N GLY A 112 -13.16 -12.26 -22.12
CA GLY A 112 -11.89 -12.61 -22.74
C GLY A 112 -10.65 -12.15 -21.95
N PRO A 113 -9.44 -12.54 -22.38
CA PRO A 113 -8.21 -12.36 -21.60
C PRO A 113 -7.82 -10.90 -21.32
N GLU A 114 -8.05 -9.98 -22.26
CA GLU A 114 -7.65 -8.58 -22.06
C GLU A 114 -8.45 -7.92 -20.93
N ALA A 115 -9.73 -8.26 -20.77
CA ALA A 115 -10.54 -7.74 -19.66
C ALA A 115 -9.95 -8.08 -18.28
N PHE A 116 -9.36 -9.26 -18.12
CA PHE A 116 -8.66 -9.63 -16.88
C PHE A 116 -7.38 -8.82 -16.69
N ARG A 117 -6.60 -8.59 -17.76
CA ARG A 117 -5.37 -7.77 -17.69
C ARG A 117 -5.68 -6.33 -17.35
N GLU A 118 -6.69 -5.74 -17.97
CA GLU A 118 -7.15 -4.39 -17.67
C GLU A 118 -7.63 -4.28 -16.22
N THR A 119 -8.45 -5.24 -15.77
CA THR A 119 -8.91 -5.29 -14.37
C THR A 119 -7.73 -5.39 -13.41
N ALA A 120 -6.73 -6.22 -13.70
CA ALA A 120 -5.55 -6.38 -12.86
C ALA A 120 -4.71 -5.09 -12.77
N ARG A 121 -4.54 -4.34 -13.88
CA ARG A 121 -3.84 -3.04 -13.87
C ARG A 121 -4.60 -1.98 -13.07
N VAL A 122 -5.94 -1.97 -13.15
CA VAL A 122 -6.78 -1.08 -12.34
C VAL A 122 -6.65 -1.43 -10.85
N ILE A 123 -6.70 -2.72 -10.51
CA ILE A 123 -6.48 -3.19 -9.14
C ILE A 123 -5.12 -2.76 -8.63
N GLU A 124 -4.04 -2.95 -9.40
CA GLU A 124 -2.69 -2.53 -9.04
C GLU A 124 -2.62 -1.03 -8.73
N ALA A 125 -3.20 -0.19 -9.58
CA ALA A 125 -3.25 1.26 -9.37
C ALA A 125 -4.02 1.63 -8.08
N ARG A 126 -5.15 0.98 -7.83
CA ARG A 126 -5.98 1.21 -6.63
C ARG A 126 -5.30 0.73 -5.35
N VAL A 127 -4.61 -0.41 -5.39
CA VAL A 127 -3.81 -0.91 -4.28
C VAL A 127 -2.68 0.06 -3.93
N ARG A 128 -1.97 0.59 -4.94
CA ARG A 128 -0.93 1.60 -4.71
C ARG A 128 -1.48 2.88 -4.08
N ASP A 129 -2.63 3.35 -4.56
CA ASP A 129 -3.30 4.52 -3.98
C ASP A 129 -3.69 4.28 -2.52
N LEU A 130 -4.33 3.15 -2.23
CA LEU A 130 -4.71 2.76 -0.87
C LEU A 130 -3.49 2.68 0.05
N ALA A 131 -2.42 2.00 -0.37
CA ALA A 131 -1.18 1.91 0.40
C ALA A 131 -0.58 3.29 0.69
N CYS A 132 -0.52 4.17 -0.32
CA CYS A 132 0.00 5.53 -0.15
C CYS A 132 -0.82 6.36 0.85
N ARG A 133 -2.16 6.27 0.78
CA ARG A 133 -3.07 6.91 1.75
C ARG A 133 -2.87 6.36 3.16
N MET A 134 -2.67 5.04 3.31
CA MET A 134 -2.39 4.41 4.61
C MET A 134 -1.07 4.90 5.21
N GLU A 135 0.01 4.96 4.43
CA GLU A 135 1.31 5.47 4.88
C GLU A 135 1.26 6.95 5.29
N ARG A 136 0.36 7.72 4.69
CA ARG A 136 0.11 9.13 5.02
C ARG A 136 -0.88 9.34 6.17
N GLY A 137 -1.43 8.26 6.73
CA GLY A 137 -2.43 8.34 7.80
C GLY A 137 -3.77 8.96 7.34
N GLU A 138 -4.09 8.85 6.05
CA GLU A 138 -5.27 9.47 5.44
C GLU A 138 -6.50 8.56 5.46
N ILE A 139 -6.41 7.38 6.07
CA ILE A 139 -7.53 6.44 6.22
C ILE A 139 -8.21 6.66 7.58
N PRO A 140 -9.45 7.15 7.62
CA PRO A 140 -10.15 7.39 8.88
C PRO A 140 -10.29 6.11 9.72
N GLY A 141 -9.97 6.22 11.01
CA GLY A 141 -10.13 5.11 11.96
C GLY A 141 -9.05 4.04 11.89
N VAL A 142 -8.07 4.16 10.98
CA VAL A 142 -6.97 3.20 10.80
C VAL A 142 -5.64 3.90 11.05
N THR A 143 -4.84 3.33 11.95
CA THR A 143 -3.49 3.81 12.22
C THR A 143 -2.55 3.50 11.06
N ALA A 144 -1.69 4.45 10.70
CA ALA A 144 -0.67 4.23 9.67
C ALA A 144 0.30 3.09 10.06
N PRO A 145 0.75 2.26 9.11
CA PRO A 145 1.67 1.17 9.41
C PRO A 145 3.06 1.69 9.78
N VAL A 146 3.68 1.08 10.79
CA VAL A 146 5.08 1.33 11.14
C VAL A 146 5.97 0.38 10.34
N ARG A 147 6.60 0.88 9.28
CA ARG A 147 7.49 0.09 8.41
C ARG A 147 8.94 0.09 8.93
N ALA A 148 9.56 -1.10 8.97
CA ALA A 148 10.90 -1.26 9.53
C ALA A 148 12.01 -0.62 8.67
N ASP A 149 11.82 -0.52 7.36
CA ASP A 149 12.73 0.17 6.44
C ASP A 149 12.74 1.69 6.69
N VAL A 150 11.58 2.30 7.00
CA VAL A 150 11.46 3.71 7.38
C VAL A 150 12.22 3.99 8.68
N LEU A 151 12.02 3.18 9.72
CA LEU A 151 12.77 3.33 10.98
C LEU A 151 14.28 3.14 10.78
N ARG A 152 14.69 2.16 9.96
CA ARG A 152 16.08 1.95 9.59
C ARG A 152 16.65 3.09 8.75
N ALA A 153 15.82 3.75 7.95
CA ALA A 153 16.19 4.92 7.18
C ALA A 153 16.51 6.12 8.08
N LEU A 154 15.74 6.27 9.17
CA LEU A 154 15.89 7.33 10.15
C LEU A 154 16.94 7.04 11.24
N ALA A 155 17.32 5.79 11.47
CA ALA A 155 18.32 5.39 12.46
C ALA A 155 19.78 5.67 12.01
N ASP A 156 20.05 6.87 11.50
CA ASP A 156 21.36 7.34 11.09
C ASP A 156 21.45 8.87 11.25
N GLU A 157 22.48 9.35 11.94
CA GLU A 157 22.62 10.75 12.31
C GLU A 157 22.66 11.69 11.10
N ARG A 158 23.29 11.30 10.00
CA ARG A 158 23.40 12.12 8.78
C ARG A 158 22.08 12.18 8.03
N ARG A 159 21.34 11.07 7.95
CA ARG A 159 19.99 11.05 7.36
C ARG A 159 19.00 11.83 8.21
N LEU A 160 19.11 11.83 9.53
CA LEU A 160 18.31 12.71 10.39
C LEU A 160 18.61 14.18 10.11
N ALA A 161 19.88 14.57 9.96
CA ALA A 161 20.24 15.93 9.59
C ALA A 161 19.67 16.35 8.23
N VAL A 162 19.71 15.45 7.24
CA VAL A 162 19.04 15.64 5.93
C VAL A 162 17.53 15.89 6.10
N VAL A 163 16.84 15.02 6.85
CA VAL A 163 15.39 15.12 7.06
C VAL A 163 15.04 16.42 7.79
N ALA A 164 15.82 16.79 8.81
CA ALA A 164 15.66 18.06 9.54
C ALA A 164 15.84 19.26 8.61
N SER A 165 16.88 19.25 7.77
CA SER A 165 17.12 20.31 6.78
C SER A 165 15.95 20.47 5.80
N LEU A 166 15.41 19.36 5.27
CA LEU A 166 14.23 19.39 4.39
C LEU A 166 12.96 19.83 5.13
N ALA A 167 12.83 19.50 6.43
CA ALA A 167 11.70 19.92 7.24
C ALA A 167 11.66 21.44 7.47
N GLU A 168 12.82 22.10 7.50
CA GLU A 168 12.95 23.55 7.61
C GLU A 168 12.86 24.26 6.25
N GLY A 169 13.56 23.75 5.24
CA GLY A 169 13.78 24.41 3.95
C GLY A 169 12.71 24.18 2.86
N GLY A 170 11.82 23.20 3.03
CA GLY A 170 10.80 22.89 2.01
C GLY A 170 11.37 22.09 0.83
N GLU A 171 11.29 22.63 -0.39
CA GLU A 171 11.90 22.01 -1.59
C GLU A 171 13.35 22.49 -1.73
N THR A 172 14.32 21.60 -1.58
CA THR A 172 15.76 21.94 -1.49
C THR A 172 16.57 21.29 -2.62
N CYS A 173 17.56 22.01 -3.15
CA CYS A 173 18.48 21.46 -4.15
C CYS A 173 19.44 20.44 -3.53
N ALA A 174 19.85 19.43 -4.30
CA ALA A 174 20.97 18.56 -3.91
C ALA A 174 22.24 19.36 -3.52
N CYS A 175 22.54 20.43 -4.27
CA CYS A 175 23.68 21.31 -4.06
C CYS A 175 23.65 22.01 -2.69
N GLU A 176 22.51 22.57 -2.32
CA GLU A 176 22.29 23.23 -1.03
C GLU A 176 22.45 22.24 0.14
N LEU A 177 21.97 21.00 -0.01
CA LEU A 177 22.13 19.94 0.99
C LEU A 177 23.60 19.53 1.18
N LEU A 178 24.40 19.47 0.10
CA LEU A 178 25.83 19.16 0.20
C LEU A 178 26.58 20.21 1.01
N GLU A 179 26.35 21.48 0.69
CA GLU A 179 27.00 22.60 1.34
C GLU A 179 26.60 22.70 2.81
N GLY A 180 25.31 22.58 3.12
CA GLY A 180 24.79 22.69 4.48
C GLY A 180 25.20 21.54 5.41
N LEU A 181 25.36 20.32 4.89
CA LEU A 181 25.66 19.13 5.70
C LEU A 181 27.14 18.77 5.74
N GLY A 182 27.98 19.40 4.93
CA GLY A 182 29.41 19.09 4.84
C GLY A 182 29.70 17.65 4.40
N ILE A 183 28.81 17.05 3.61
CA ILE A 183 28.95 15.68 3.10
C ILE A 183 29.31 15.66 1.61
N GLY A 184 30.00 14.61 1.18
CA GLY A 184 30.31 14.40 -0.24
C GLY A 184 29.11 13.94 -1.07
N GLN A 185 29.17 14.19 -2.37
CA GLN A 185 28.14 13.80 -3.35
C GLN A 185 27.76 12.30 -3.33
N PRO A 186 28.71 11.34 -3.20
CA PRO A 186 28.36 9.92 -3.11
C PRO A 186 27.50 9.61 -1.88
N THR A 187 27.80 10.25 -0.75
CA THR A 187 27.09 10.07 0.53
C THR A 187 25.67 10.62 0.43
N LEU A 188 25.51 11.85 -0.09
CA LEU A 188 24.18 12.43 -0.29
C LEU A 188 23.33 11.57 -1.23
N SER A 189 23.90 11.13 -2.35
CA SER A 189 23.18 10.30 -3.32
C SER A 189 22.68 8.99 -2.70
N HIS A 190 23.49 8.35 -1.85
CA HIS A 190 23.11 7.16 -1.11
C HIS A 190 21.98 7.43 -0.11
N HIS A 191 22.07 8.51 0.67
CA HIS A 191 21.03 8.90 1.61
C HIS A 191 19.71 9.25 0.91
N MET A 192 19.77 10.04 -0.16
CA MET A 192 18.61 10.41 -0.97
C MET A 192 17.94 9.17 -1.55
N LYS A 193 18.71 8.22 -2.11
CA LYS A 193 18.17 6.96 -2.62
C LYS A 193 17.35 6.25 -1.55
N LEU A 194 17.92 6.01 -0.37
CA LEU A 194 17.24 5.30 0.72
C LEU A 194 15.98 6.04 1.22
N LEU A 195 16.06 7.36 1.36
CA LEU A 195 14.92 8.19 1.82
C LEU A 195 13.81 8.27 0.76
N THR A 196 14.16 8.24 -0.53
CA THR A 196 13.18 8.17 -1.62
C THR A 196 12.57 6.78 -1.77
N GLU A 197 13.34 5.71 -1.57
CA GLU A 197 12.88 4.33 -1.65
C GLU A 197 11.86 4.00 -0.56
N CYS A 198 12.04 4.50 0.67
CA CYS A 198 11.03 4.37 1.74
C CYS A 198 9.92 5.44 1.66
N GLY A 199 9.99 6.34 0.67
CA GLY A 199 8.96 7.34 0.40
C GLY A 199 8.89 8.51 1.38
N LEU A 200 9.88 8.68 2.28
CA LEU A 200 9.96 9.87 3.14
C LEU A 200 10.30 11.13 2.36
N VAL A 201 11.05 10.99 1.26
CA VAL A 201 11.47 12.11 0.41
C VAL A 201 11.01 11.89 -1.02
N SER A 202 10.47 12.94 -1.63
CA SER A 202 10.18 12.97 -3.07
C SER A 202 11.31 13.68 -3.81
N ALA A 203 11.65 13.18 -5.00
CA ALA A 203 12.66 13.76 -5.86
C ALA A 203 12.03 14.22 -7.18
N ARG A 204 12.33 15.45 -7.59
CA ARG A 204 11.88 16.03 -8.87
C ARG A 204 13.08 16.54 -9.64
N LYS A 205 13.12 16.27 -10.95
CA LYS A 205 14.10 16.89 -11.86
C LYS A 205 13.64 18.29 -12.23
N ASP A 206 14.55 19.25 -12.08
CA ASP A 206 14.38 20.66 -12.42
C ASP A 206 15.56 21.11 -13.30
N GLY A 207 15.40 20.91 -14.62
CA GLY A 207 16.48 21.05 -15.59
C GLY A 207 17.62 20.06 -15.31
N ARG A 208 18.80 20.58 -14.95
CA ARG A 208 19.99 19.78 -14.59
C ARG A 208 20.04 19.41 -13.11
N TRP A 209 19.16 19.98 -12.30
CA TRP A 209 19.20 19.85 -10.84
C TRP A 209 18.14 18.88 -10.34
N LEU A 210 18.44 18.22 -9.23
CA LEU A 210 17.47 17.43 -8.48
C LEU A 210 17.01 18.26 -7.27
N ARG A 211 15.69 18.37 -7.15
CA ARG A 211 14.98 19.01 -6.04
C ARG A 211 14.38 17.92 -5.16
N TYR A 212 14.51 18.07 -3.85
CA TYR A 212 14.00 17.12 -2.87
C TYR A 212 13.00 17.78 -1.93
N THR A 213 11.94 17.05 -1.59
CA THR A 213 10.89 17.53 -0.69
C THR A 213 10.52 16.43 0.29
N LEU A 214 10.40 16.77 1.58
CA LEU A 214 9.96 15.85 2.62
C LEU A 214 8.44 15.59 2.53
N ASP A 215 8.01 14.33 2.59
CA ASP A 215 6.61 13.98 2.75
C ASP A 215 6.20 14.17 4.22
N ARG A 216 5.80 15.40 4.55
CA ARG A 216 5.41 15.80 5.91
C ARG A 216 4.24 15.00 6.46
N LYS A 217 3.33 14.53 5.58
CA LYS A 217 2.18 13.72 6.00
C LYS A 217 2.63 12.37 6.51
N ARG A 218 3.54 11.69 5.77
CA ARG A 218 4.13 10.42 6.22
C ARG A 218 4.89 10.57 7.54
N ILE A 219 5.67 11.65 7.71
CA ILE A 219 6.37 11.92 8.98
C ILE A 219 5.39 12.10 10.14
N SER A 220 4.32 12.89 9.94
CA SER A 220 3.29 13.09 10.97
C SER A 220 2.60 11.77 11.31
N ALA A 221 2.19 11.01 10.30
CA ALA A 221 1.51 9.73 10.46
C ALA A 221 2.37 8.69 11.19
N LEU A 222 3.68 8.63 10.88
CA LEU A 222 4.64 7.82 11.61
C LEU A 222 4.71 8.24 13.09
N GLY A 223 4.80 9.54 13.35
CA GLY A 223 4.81 10.08 14.71
C GLY A 223 3.56 9.70 15.50
N ASP A 224 2.39 9.78 14.88
CA ASP A 224 1.12 9.38 15.51
C ASP A 224 1.04 7.87 15.73
N ALA A 225 1.47 7.06 14.76
CA ALA A 225 1.54 5.61 14.91
C ALA A 225 2.50 5.17 16.04
N LEU A 226 3.63 5.85 16.21
CA LEU A 226 4.55 5.58 17.32
C LEU A 226 3.97 6.00 18.68
N LYS A 227 3.15 7.06 18.75
CA LYS A 227 2.46 7.44 20.00
C LYS A 227 1.47 6.37 20.45
N GLU A 228 0.85 5.64 19.52
CA GLU A 228 -0.05 4.53 19.86
C GLU A 228 0.66 3.40 20.61
N LEU A 229 1.98 3.22 20.43
CA LEU A 229 2.78 2.24 21.19
C LEU A 229 2.85 2.54 22.69
N ALA A 230 2.61 3.79 23.08
CA ALA A 230 2.70 4.24 24.46
C ALA A 230 1.36 4.21 25.21
N ARG A 231 0.28 3.74 24.56
CA ARG A 231 -1.05 3.59 25.14
C ARG A 231 -1.26 2.20 25.73
#